data_AF-A0A9D0J541-F1
#
_entry.id   AF-A0A9D0J541-F1
#
_cell.length_a   1.000
_cell.length_b   1.000
_cell.length_c   1.000
_cell.angle_alpha   90.00
_cell.angle_beta   90.00
_cell.angle_gamma   90.00
#
_symmetry.space_group_name_H-M   'P 1'
#
loop_
_entity.id
_entity.type
_entity.pdbx_description
1 polymer ?
#
loop_
_entity_poly.entity_id
_entity_poly.type
_entity_poly.pdbx_seq_one_letter_code
_entity_poly.pdbx_strand_id
1 'polypeptide(L)'
;MDMRQIKALMQEFDESGLSRLKIIKEGFEIELEKTLTVAAPAAAVTPPAATAIPVTATAPTTMPVPAMGGDEILSPMVGTFYSAPSPDSAPFVKVGDTVQKGQVIAILEAMKIMNELEAEFDCRI
;
A
#
# COMPACT_ATOMS: atom_id res chain seq x y z
N MET A 1 11.34 -12.46 27.60
CA MET A 1 10.66 -11.15 27.72
C MET A 1 9.55 -11.31 28.74
N ASP A 2 9.47 -10.43 29.74
CA ASP A 2 8.51 -10.55 30.83
C ASP A 2 7.23 -9.76 30.56
N MET A 3 6.10 -10.18 31.15
CA MET A 3 4.79 -9.49 31.04
C MET A 3 4.85 -8.01 31.42
N ARG A 4 5.78 -7.63 32.30
CA ARG A 4 6.02 -6.22 32.71
C ARG A 4 6.60 -5.37 31.58
N GLN A 5 7.50 -5.93 30.77
CA GLN A 5 8.14 -5.24 29.65
C GLN A 5 7.16 -5.04 28.48
N ILE A 6 6.28 -6.02 28.24
CA ILE A 6 5.23 -5.92 27.21
C ILE A 6 4.26 -4.77 27.56
N LYS A 7 3.89 -4.61 28.84
CA LYS A 7 3.02 -3.50 29.29
C LYS A 7 3.69 -2.13 29.12
N ALA A 8 4.97 -2.02 29.44
CA ALA A 8 5.72 -0.77 29.23
C ALA A 8 5.81 -0.42 27.74
N LEU A 9 6.09 -1.41 26.88
CA LEU A 9 6.12 -1.24 25.43
C LEU A 9 4.76 -0.81 24.86
N MET A 10 3.66 -1.38 25.37
CA MET A 10 2.31 -1.01 24.95
C MET A 10 1.95 0.43 25.35
N GLN A 11 2.39 0.88 26.54
CA GLN A 11 2.17 2.26 27.01
C GLN A 11 2.99 3.26 26.19
N GLU A 12 4.27 2.96 25.94
CA GLU A 12 5.13 3.81 25.11
C GLU A 12 4.64 3.84 23.65
N PHE A 13 4.16 2.70 23.15
CA PHE A 13 3.49 2.63 21.86
C PHE A 13 2.21 3.47 21.85
N ASP A 14 1.39 3.46 22.90
CA ASP A 14 0.17 4.28 23.03
C ASP A 14 0.46 5.79 23.06
N GLU A 15 1.51 6.21 23.78
CA GLU A 15 1.97 7.60 23.80
C GLU A 15 2.63 8.01 22.47
N SER A 16 3.21 7.05 21.73
CA SER A 16 3.78 7.32 20.42
C SER A 16 2.68 7.59 19.38
N GLY A 17 2.94 8.46 18.40
CA GLY A 17 2.03 8.68 17.25
C GLY A 17 2.04 7.52 16.24
N LEU A 18 2.55 6.34 16.59
CA LEU A 18 2.73 5.22 15.69
C LEU A 18 1.43 4.42 15.54
N SER A 19 1.10 4.09 14.29
CA SER A 19 -0.07 3.25 13.97
C SER A 19 0.25 1.75 13.99
N ARG A 20 1.51 1.36 13.81
CA ARG A 20 1.95 -0.05 13.81
C ARG A 20 3.41 -0.19 14.27
N LEU A 21 3.72 -1.21 15.06
CA LEU A 21 5.07 -1.54 15.55
C LEU A 21 5.29 -3.05 15.50
N LYS A 22 6.34 -3.50 14.80
CA LYS A 22 6.73 -4.92 14.70
C LYS A 22 8.15 -5.11 15.21
N ILE A 23 8.35 -6.01 16.18
CA ILE A 23 9.64 -6.33 16.79
C ILE A 23 9.90 -7.83 16.64
N ILE A 24 11.00 -8.18 15.97
CA ILE A 24 11.48 -9.55 15.84
C ILE A 24 12.82 -9.67 16.56
N LYS A 25 12.93 -10.61 17.49
CA LYS A 25 14.18 -11.01 18.13
C LYS A 25 14.24 -12.53 18.20
N GLU A 26 15.45 -13.09 18.32
CA GLU A 26 15.73 -14.54 18.24
C GLU A 26 14.84 -15.37 19.20
N GLY A 27 13.70 -15.83 18.68
CA GLY A 27 12.70 -16.63 19.41
C GLY A 27 11.39 -15.92 19.78
N PHE A 28 11.17 -14.65 19.42
CA PHE A 28 9.89 -13.97 19.62
C PHE A 28 9.58 -12.87 18.61
N GLU A 29 8.31 -12.76 18.24
CA GLU A 29 7.74 -11.73 17.36
C GLU A 29 6.60 -11.03 18.09
N ILE A 30 6.64 -9.69 18.13
CA ILE A 30 5.59 -8.86 18.72
C ILE A 30 5.14 -7.86 17.68
N GLU A 31 3.83 -7.82 17.45
CA GLU A 31 3.18 -6.87 16.55
C GLU A 31 2.09 -6.10 17.30
N LEU A 32 2.17 -4.77 17.25
CA LEU A 32 1.18 -3.85 17.83
C LEU A 32 0.61 -2.99 16.70
N GLU A 33 -0.71 -2.79 16.69
CA GLU A 33 -1.41 -1.93 15.73
C GLU A 33 -2.45 -1.07 16.47
N LYS A 34 -2.51 0.22 16.14
CA LYS A 34 -3.56 1.14 16.61
C LYS A 34 -4.62 1.31 15.56
N THR A 35 -5.81 0.80 15.83
CA THR A 35 -6.98 1.04 14.99
C THR A 35 -7.58 2.41 15.34
N LEU A 36 -7.24 3.44 14.55
CA LEU A 36 -7.93 4.73 14.60
C LEU A 36 -9.25 4.60 13.84
N THR A 37 -10.33 4.26 14.55
CA THR A 37 -11.68 4.32 13.98
C THR A 37 -12.08 5.78 13.79
N VAL A 38 -11.90 6.31 12.58
CA VAL A 38 -12.55 7.57 12.19
C VAL A 38 -14.01 7.25 11.88
N ALA A 39 -14.87 7.47 12.87
CA ALA A 39 -16.31 7.48 12.68
C ALA A 39 -16.68 8.67 11.78
N ALA A 40 -17.08 8.39 10.54
CA ALA A 40 -17.66 9.38 9.66
C ALA A 40 -19.07 9.75 10.18
N PRO A 41 -19.37 11.02 10.47
CA PRO A 41 -20.70 11.41 10.89
C PRO A 41 -21.67 11.32 9.72
N ALA A 42 -22.73 10.55 9.92
CA ALA A 42 -23.92 10.58 9.08
C ALA A 42 -24.63 11.94 9.27
N ALA A 43 -24.72 12.73 8.21
CA ALA A 43 -25.59 13.89 8.16
C ALA A 43 -26.68 13.66 7.11
N ALA A 44 -27.90 13.46 7.61
CA ALA A 44 -29.13 13.51 6.83
C ALA A 44 -29.50 14.98 6.55
N VAL A 45 -29.78 15.31 5.29
CA VAL A 45 -30.52 16.53 4.91
C VAL A 45 -31.37 16.26 3.67
N THR A 46 -32.66 16.54 3.81
CA THR A 46 -33.74 16.44 2.81
C THR A 46 -33.75 17.64 1.83
N PRO A 47 -34.44 17.53 0.67
CA PRO A 47 -34.15 18.32 -0.53
C PRO A 47 -35.00 19.60 -0.69
N PRO A 48 -34.51 20.58 -1.47
CA PRO A 48 -35.38 21.29 -2.40
C PRO A 48 -34.85 21.23 -3.85
N ALA A 49 -35.80 21.07 -4.77
CA ALA A 49 -35.58 20.93 -6.19
C ALA A 49 -34.91 22.16 -6.82
N ALA A 50 -33.83 21.93 -7.57
CA ALA A 50 -33.29 22.87 -8.54
C ALA A 50 -32.65 22.10 -9.70
N THR A 51 -33.28 22.25 -10.86
CA THR A 51 -32.72 22.21 -12.22
C THR A 51 -31.67 21.13 -12.51
N ALA A 52 -32.12 20.05 -13.17
CA ALA A 52 -31.26 19.01 -13.73
C ALA A 52 -30.30 19.57 -14.80
N ILE A 53 -29.07 19.81 -14.38
CA ILE A 53 -27.89 19.72 -15.25
C ILE A 53 -27.32 18.34 -14.99
N PRO A 54 -27.13 17.46 -15.99
CA PRO A 54 -26.43 16.21 -15.78
C PRO A 54 -24.97 16.53 -15.51
N VAL A 55 -24.65 16.74 -14.22
CA VAL A 55 -23.28 16.63 -13.74
C VAL A 55 -22.95 15.15 -13.73
N THR A 56 -22.33 14.71 -14.81
CA THR A 56 -21.60 13.45 -14.85
C THR A 56 -20.56 13.48 -13.74
N ALA A 57 -20.90 12.85 -12.61
CA ALA A 57 -19.93 12.48 -11.59
C ALA A 57 -18.88 11.62 -12.30
N THR A 58 -17.72 12.23 -12.54
CA THR A 58 -16.57 11.53 -13.10
C THR A 58 -16.04 10.62 -12.00
N ALA A 59 -16.65 9.43 -11.88
CA ALA A 59 -15.95 8.30 -11.30
C ALA A 59 -14.65 8.12 -12.09
N PRO A 60 -13.49 7.89 -11.43
CA PRO A 60 -12.25 7.64 -12.14
C PRO A 60 -12.50 6.47 -13.10
N THR A 61 -12.40 6.78 -14.39
CA THR A 61 -12.64 5.83 -15.46
C THR A 61 -11.43 4.91 -15.46
N THR A 62 -11.52 3.76 -14.80
CA THR A 62 -10.58 2.66 -15.02
C THR A 62 -10.75 2.24 -16.46
N MET A 63 -9.85 2.69 -17.34
CA MET A 63 -9.75 2.16 -18.70
C MET A 63 -9.64 0.64 -18.62
N PRO A 64 -10.35 -0.12 -19.46
CA PRO A 64 -10.15 -1.56 -19.52
C PRO A 64 -8.70 -1.82 -19.94
N VAL A 65 -7.89 -2.31 -19.01
CA VAL A 65 -6.58 -2.88 -19.35
C VAL A 65 -6.87 -4.16 -20.13
N PRO A 66 -6.36 -4.33 -21.36
CA PRO A 66 -6.52 -5.60 -22.07
C PRO A 66 -5.91 -6.69 -21.21
N ALA A 67 -6.68 -7.76 -20.93
CA ALA A 67 -6.18 -8.90 -20.18
C ALA A 67 -4.98 -9.49 -20.95
N MET A 68 -3.78 -9.17 -20.49
CA MET A 68 -2.57 -9.82 -20.97
C MET A 68 -2.56 -11.20 -20.33
N GLY A 69 -2.58 -12.25 -21.14
CA GLY A 69 -2.46 -13.60 -20.62
C GLY A 69 -1.14 -13.76 -19.86
N GLY A 70 -1.18 -14.31 -18.65
CA GLY A 70 -0.03 -14.48 -17.77
C GLY A 70 -0.41 -14.22 -16.32
N ASP A 71 0.57 -14.39 -15.42
CA ASP A 71 0.43 -13.97 -14.03
C ASP A 71 0.67 -12.45 -13.93
N GLU A 72 -0.18 -11.76 -13.17
CA GLU A 72 -0.13 -10.30 -13.00
C GLU A 72 0.33 -9.95 -11.59
N ILE A 73 1.23 -8.97 -11.47
CA ILE A 73 1.61 -8.37 -10.19
C ILE A 73 0.98 -6.98 -10.16
N LEU A 74 -0.04 -6.83 -9.32
CA LEU A 74 -0.83 -5.60 -9.24
C LEU A 74 -0.26 -4.63 -8.21
N SER A 75 -0.40 -3.34 -8.47
CA SER A 75 -0.01 -2.32 -7.49
C SER A 75 -0.98 -2.34 -6.30
N PRO A 76 -0.50 -2.44 -5.05
CA PRO A 76 -1.35 -2.42 -3.86
C PRO A 76 -1.94 -1.03 -3.56
N MET A 77 -1.41 0.02 -4.19
CA MET A 77 -1.81 1.41 -3.98
C MET A 77 -1.72 2.22 -5.26
N VAL A 78 -2.46 3.33 -5.32
CA VAL A 78 -2.36 4.29 -6.44
C VAL A 78 -1.09 5.11 -6.26
N GLY A 79 -0.29 5.21 -7.32
CA GLY A 79 0.97 5.94 -7.30
C GLY A 79 1.61 6.04 -8.69
N THR A 80 2.83 6.58 -8.72
CA THR A 80 3.69 6.63 -9.91
C THR A 80 4.60 5.40 -9.94
N PHE A 81 4.65 4.71 -11.06
CA PHE A 81 5.52 3.56 -11.27
C PHE A 81 6.89 3.99 -11.80
N TYR A 82 7.96 3.44 -11.22
CA TYR A 82 9.34 3.58 -11.68
C TYR A 82 9.96 2.21 -11.87
N SER A 83 10.48 1.94 -13.06
CA SER A 83 11.16 0.68 -13.39
C SER A 83 12.62 0.61 -12.89
N ALA A 84 13.18 1.72 -12.42
CA ALA A 84 14.57 1.85 -11.97
C ALA A 84 14.65 2.67 -10.67
N PRO A 85 15.68 2.48 -9.84
CA PRO A 85 15.84 3.20 -8.57
C PRO A 85 16.18 4.69 -8.74
N SER A 86 16.64 5.09 -9.92
CA SER A 86 17.05 6.45 -10.25
C SER A 86 17.04 6.62 -11.78
N PRO A 87 16.93 7.85 -12.32
CA PRO A 87 16.84 8.09 -13.77
C PRO A 87 18.05 7.59 -14.56
N ASP A 88 19.24 7.59 -13.95
CA ASP A 88 20.49 7.14 -14.57
C ASP A 88 20.80 5.66 -14.31
N SER A 89 19.97 4.96 -13.52
CA SER A 89 20.18 3.57 -13.14
C SER A 89 19.48 2.60 -14.11
N ALA A 90 20.01 1.38 -14.18
CA ALA A 90 19.36 0.31 -14.93
C ALA A 90 18.01 -0.07 -14.28
N PRO A 91 17.05 -0.58 -15.08
CA PRO A 91 15.82 -1.15 -14.54
C PRO A 91 16.09 -2.30 -13.58
N PHE A 92 15.21 -2.50 -12.60
CA PHE A 92 15.28 -3.63 -11.67
C PHE A 92 15.19 -4.98 -12.40
N VAL A 93 14.36 -5.05 -13.45
CA VAL A 93 14.15 -6.25 -14.27
C VAL A 93 13.97 -5.89 -15.74
N LYS A 94 14.26 -6.85 -16.62
CA LYS A 94 14.06 -6.78 -18.07
C LYS A 94 13.28 -8.00 -18.57
N VAL A 95 12.66 -7.86 -19.74
CA VAL A 95 11.97 -8.98 -20.40
C VAL A 95 12.94 -10.12 -20.63
N GLY A 96 12.56 -11.32 -20.19
CA GLY A 96 13.35 -12.54 -20.22
C GLY A 96 14.02 -12.89 -18.90
N ASP A 97 14.06 -11.98 -17.91
CA ASP A 97 14.66 -12.21 -16.61
C ASP A 97 13.80 -13.13 -15.73
N THR A 98 14.47 -13.99 -14.95
CA THR A 98 13.82 -14.81 -13.92
C THR A 98 13.84 -14.04 -12.60
N VAL A 99 12.68 -13.92 -11.97
CA VAL A 99 12.46 -13.17 -10.73
C VAL A 99 11.96 -14.13 -9.67
N GLN A 100 12.52 -14.03 -8.47
CA GLN A 100 12.09 -14.83 -7.32
C GLN A 100 11.11 -14.04 -6.46
N LYS A 101 10.26 -14.75 -5.72
CA LYS A 101 9.40 -14.15 -4.71
C LYS A 101 10.21 -13.27 -3.74
N GLY A 102 9.74 -12.05 -3.51
CA GLY A 102 10.40 -11.04 -2.66
C GLY A 102 11.47 -10.21 -3.37
N GLN A 103 11.81 -10.52 -4.63
CA GLN A 103 12.74 -9.68 -5.39
C GLN A 103 12.06 -8.38 -5.82
N VAL A 104 12.75 -7.25 -5.63
CA VAL A 104 12.27 -5.92 -6.06
C VAL A 104 12.23 -5.83 -7.58
N ILE A 105 11.07 -5.48 -8.13
CA ILE A 105 10.82 -5.36 -9.57
C ILE A 105 10.56 -3.92 -10.02
N ALA A 106 10.17 -3.04 -9.10
CA ALA A 106 9.88 -1.64 -9.38
C ALA A 106 9.81 -0.81 -8.09
N ILE A 107 9.69 0.51 -8.23
CA ILE A 107 9.31 1.43 -7.16
C ILE A 107 7.94 2.03 -7.47
N LEU A 108 7.11 2.14 -6.44
CA LEU A 108 5.85 2.85 -6.44
C LEU A 108 5.97 4.10 -5.57
N GLU A 109 5.78 5.26 -6.19
CA GLU A 109 5.70 6.54 -5.48
C GLU A 109 4.26 6.88 -5.16
N ALA A 110 3.92 6.93 -3.88
CA ALA A 110 2.62 7.41 -3.41
C ALA A 110 2.84 8.50 -2.37
N MET A 111 2.29 9.69 -2.62
CA MET A 111 2.37 10.84 -1.70
C MET A 111 3.81 11.17 -1.24
N LYS A 112 4.78 11.14 -2.16
CA LYS A 112 6.23 11.34 -1.93
C LYS A 112 6.95 10.24 -1.15
N ILE A 113 6.31 9.09 -0.94
CA ILE A 113 6.93 7.88 -0.36
C ILE A 113 7.29 6.94 -1.50
N MET A 114 8.56 6.53 -1.55
CA MET A 114 9.08 5.57 -2.52
C MET A 114 9.06 4.16 -1.90
N ASN A 115 8.05 3.36 -2.24
CA ASN A 115 7.93 1.99 -1.78
C ASN A 115 8.46 1.03 -2.85
N GLU A 116 9.25 0.06 -2.43
CA GLU A 116 9.67 -1.04 -3.30
C GLU A 116 8.47 -1.96 -3.59
N LEU A 117 8.33 -2.38 -4.84
CA LEU A 117 7.37 -3.39 -5.26
C LEU A 117 8.13 -4.70 -5.44
N GLU A 118 7.74 -5.73 -4.69
CA GLU A 118 8.34 -7.05 -4.70
C GLU A 118 7.48 -8.05 -5.49
N ALA A 119 8.10 -9.07 -6.07
CA ALA A 119 7.38 -10.16 -6.71
C ALA A 119 6.67 -11.06 -5.69
N GLU A 120 5.40 -11.36 -5.94
CA GLU A 120 4.57 -12.18 -5.03
C GLU A 120 4.84 -13.69 -5.18
N PHE A 121 5.39 -14.09 -6.32
CA PHE A 121 5.67 -15.48 -6.72
C PHE A 121 6.89 -15.52 -7.65
N ASP A 122 7.47 -16.71 -7.81
CA ASP A 122 8.56 -16.93 -8.76
C ASP A 122 8.02 -16.86 -10.19
N CYS A 123 8.62 -16.02 -11.03
CA CYS A 123 8.13 -15.80 -12.39
C CYS A 123 9.26 -15.46 -13.37
N ARG A 124 8.88 -15.33 -14.65
CA ARG A 124 9.72 -14.80 -15.71
C ARG A 124 9.03 -13.59 -16.32
N ILE A 125 9.73 -12.46 -16.36
CA ILE A 125 9.28 -11.20 -16.99
C ILE A 125 9.32 -11.34 -18.52
#